data_AF-A0A942S419-F1
#
_entry.id   AF-A0A942S419-F1
#
_cell.length_a   1.000
_cell.length_b   1.000
_cell.length_c   1.000
_cell.angle_alpha   90.00
_cell.angle_beta   90.00
_cell.angle_gamma   90.00
#
_symmetry.space_group_name_H-M   'P 1'
#
loop_
_entity.id
_entity.type
_entity.pdbx_description
1 polymer ?
#
loop_
_entity_poly.entity_id
_entity_poly.type
_entity_poly.pdbx_seq_one_letter_code
_entity_poly.pdbx_strand_id
1 'polypeptide(L)'
;MPDPRKKKKFINLPTYTGGKKAFATFLQENIKYPPKAVEAGVEGSVLVEFEIDDNGIVHNPRVLKGIGSGCDEEAIRVVSLLRYEKVKNQGLRVKSTTKTNIHFKLPAQITYNITVTSSKKEPEPPQAPQKTEITYGYTITF
;
A
#
# COMPACT_ATOMS: atom_id res chain seq x y z
N MET A 1 -26.97 -42.08 -7.75
CA MET A 1 -26.21 -41.89 -6.49
C MET A 1 -25.42 -40.59 -6.57
N PRO A 2 -25.51 -39.68 -5.59
CA PRO A 2 -24.64 -38.50 -5.52
C PRO A 2 -23.24 -38.87 -4.98
N ASP A 3 -22.18 -38.31 -5.57
CA ASP A 3 -20.77 -38.60 -5.23
C ASP A 3 -20.44 -38.21 -3.75
N PRO A 4 -19.85 -39.13 -2.95
CA PRO A 4 -19.63 -38.95 -1.52
C PRO A 4 -18.51 -37.95 -1.14
N ARG A 5 -17.87 -37.28 -2.10
CA ARG A 5 -16.72 -36.39 -1.81
C ARG A 5 -17.07 -34.91 -1.67
N LYS A 6 -18.34 -34.51 -1.84
CA LYS A 6 -18.73 -33.11 -1.63
C LYS A 6 -19.05 -32.84 -0.15
N LYS A 7 -18.05 -32.37 0.61
CA LYS A 7 -18.26 -31.78 1.93
C LYS A 7 -19.24 -30.60 1.78
N LYS A 8 -20.43 -30.75 2.36
CA LYS A 8 -21.46 -29.70 2.38
C LYS A 8 -20.90 -28.52 3.20
N LYS A 9 -20.67 -27.38 2.54
CA LYS A 9 -20.24 -26.14 3.22
C LYS A 9 -21.44 -25.57 3.96
N PHE A 10 -21.49 -25.79 5.27
CA PHE A 10 -22.54 -25.25 6.14
C PHE A 10 -22.23 -23.82 6.61
N ILE A 11 -20.98 -23.37 6.48
CA ILE A 11 -20.53 -22.03 6.87
C ILE A 11 -20.21 -21.21 5.62
N ASN A 12 -20.87 -20.06 5.52
CA ASN A 12 -20.52 -19.00 4.60
C ASN A 12 -19.42 -18.14 5.24
N LEU A 13 -18.35 -17.90 4.49
CA LEU A 13 -17.29 -16.99 4.90
C LEU A 13 -17.59 -15.57 4.42
N PRO A 14 -17.20 -14.54 5.17
CA PRO A 14 -17.29 -13.16 4.71
C PRO A 14 -16.47 -12.95 3.44
N THR A 15 -17.12 -12.40 2.43
CA THR A 15 -16.50 -11.99 1.18
C THR A 15 -16.39 -10.47 1.14
N TYR A 16 -15.31 -9.97 0.54
CA TYR A 16 -15.16 -8.54 0.33
C TYR A 16 -16.13 -8.09 -0.77
N THR A 17 -16.75 -6.93 -0.58
CA THR A 17 -17.70 -6.36 -1.54
C THR A 17 -17.01 -6.13 -2.89
N GLY A 18 -17.53 -6.72 -3.96
CA GLY A 18 -16.88 -6.68 -5.29
C GLY A 18 -15.75 -7.70 -5.47
N GLY A 19 -15.61 -8.64 -4.52
CA GLY A 19 -14.69 -9.77 -4.60
C GLY A 19 -13.22 -9.40 -4.48
N LYS A 20 -12.36 -10.32 -4.94
CA LYS A 20 -10.89 -10.18 -4.81
C LYS A 20 -10.33 -9.01 -5.60
N LYS A 21 -10.96 -8.64 -6.72
CA LYS A 21 -10.50 -7.53 -7.57
C LYS A 21 -10.73 -6.18 -6.91
N ALA A 22 -11.94 -5.93 -6.42
CA ALA A 22 -12.26 -4.71 -5.68
C ALA A 22 -11.41 -4.58 -4.41
N PHE A 23 -11.13 -5.69 -3.74
CA PHE A 23 -10.20 -5.73 -2.61
C PHE A 23 -8.80 -5.26 -3.00
N ALA A 24 -8.23 -5.82 -4.07
CA ALA A 24 -6.90 -5.43 -4.54
C ALA A 24 -6.84 -3.96 -4.97
N THR A 25 -7.86 -3.47 -5.66
CA THR A 25 -7.98 -2.06 -6.05
C THR A 25 -8.08 -1.15 -4.82
N PHE A 26 -8.94 -1.49 -3.85
CA PHE A 26 -9.07 -0.74 -2.61
C PHE A 26 -7.75 -0.65 -1.85
N LEU A 27 -7.01 -1.76 -1.76
CA LEU A 27 -5.66 -1.76 -1.18
C LEU A 27 -4.76 -0.77 -1.94
N GLN A 28 -4.68 -0.86 -3.27
CA GLN A 28 -3.84 0.02 -4.07
C GLN A 28 -4.18 1.52 -3.92
N GLU A 29 -5.46 1.85 -3.80
CA GLU A 29 -5.92 3.25 -3.66
C GLU A 29 -5.75 3.80 -2.24
N ASN A 30 -5.82 2.95 -1.22
CA ASN A 30 -5.77 3.37 0.19
C ASN A 30 -4.39 3.22 0.83
N ILE A 31 -3.50 2.41 0.24
CA ILE A 31 -2.11 2.26 0.67
C ILE A 31 -1.38 3.57 0.40
N LYS A 32 -0.86 4.16 1.47
CA LYS A 32 0.06 5.29 1.40
C LYS A 32 1.45 4.77 1.70
N TYR A 33 2.41 5.18 0.87
CA TYR A 33 3.80 4.81 1.06
C TYR A 33 4.43 5.80 2.05
N PRO A 34 4.87 5.35 3.24
CA PRO A 34 5.46 6.26 4.22
C PRO A 34 6.81 6.79 3.71
N PRO A 35 7.18 8.06 4.01
CA PRO A 35 8.42 8.67 3.51
C PRO A 35 9.65 7.86 3.92
N LYS A 36 9.65 7.32 5.14
CA LYS A 36 10.71 6.43 5.66
C LYS A 36 10.98 5.22 4.76
N ALA A 37 9.93 4.61 4.19
CA ALA A 37 10.08 3.48 3.29
C ALA A 37 10.57 3.91 1.90
N VAL A 38 10.22 5.12 1.45
CA VAL A 38 10.72 5.69 0.19
C VAL A 38 12.21 6.00 0.30
N GLU A 39 12.61 6.68 1.38
CA GLU A 39 14.01 7.06 1.66
C GLU A 39 14.92 5.83 1.80
N ALA A 40 14.41 4.77 2.43
CA ALA A 40 15.13 3.51 2.61
C ALA A 40 15.04 2.58 1.38
N GLY A 41 14.23 2.91 0.37
CA GLY A 41 14.05 2.07 -0.82
C GLY A 41 13.53 0.65 -0.49
N VAL A 42 12.63 0.52 0.49
CA VAL A 42 12.19 -0.79 1.00
C VAL A 42 10.95 -1.29 0.28
N GLU A 43 11.13 -2.06 -0.78
CA GLU A 43 10.04 -2.78 -1.44
C GLU A 43 9.81 -4.17 -0.85
N GLY A 44 8.58 -4.66 -0.94
CA GLY A 44 8.28 -6.03 -0.54
C GLY A 44 6.80 -6.28 -0.26
N SER A 45 6.54 -7.36 0.48
CA SER A 45 5.19 -7.76 0.84
C SER A 45 5.02 -7.85 2.35
N VAL A 46 3.98 -7.22 2.87
CA VAL A 46 3.58 -7.29 4.26
C VAL A 46 2.44 -8.31 4.40
N LEU A 47 2.67 -9.36 5.18
CA LEU A 47 1.66 -10.35 5.52
C LEU A 47 0.93 -9.91 6.78
N VAL A 48 -0.36 -9.61 6.64
CA VAL A 48 -1.25 -9.25 7.75
C VAL A 48 -2.29 -10.36 7.95
N GLU A 49 -2.44 -10.79 9.18
CA GLU A 49 -3.52 -11.66 9.67
C GLU A 49 -4.55 -10.80 10.38
N PHE A 50 -5.83 -11.04 10.13
CA PHE A 50 -6.91 -10.36 10.82
C PHE A 50 -8.14 -11.25 10.89
N GLU A 51 -9.01 -10.96 11.85
CA GLU A 51 -10.26 -11.69 12.05
C GLU A 51 -11.42 -10.88 11.49
N ILE A 52 -12.35 -11.54 10.78
CA ILE A 52 -13.54 -10.92 10.23
C ILE A 52 -14.76 -11.49 10.95
N ASP A 53 -15.56 -10.61 11.54
CA ASP A 53 -16.81 -10.96 12.22
C ASP A 53 -17.97 -11.18 11.22
N ASP A 54 -19.07 -11.79 11.64
CA ASP A 54 -20.27 -11.99 10.80
C ASP A 54 -20.88 -10.67 10.28
N ASN A 55 -20.59 -9.57 10.98
CA ASN A 55 -20.97 -8.20 10.61
C ASN A 55 -20.07 -7.57 9.54
N GLY A 56 -19.02 -8.27 9.11
CA GLY A 56 -18.04 -7.78 8.15
C GLY A 56 -17.06 -6.75 8.72
N ILE A 57 -16.94 -6.69 10.04
CA ILE A 57 -16.00 -5.83 10.77
C ILE A 57 -14.70 -6.61 10.97
N VAL A 58 -13.57 -5.94 10.71
CA VAL A 58 -12.25 -6.49 10.96
C VAL A 58 -11.84 -6.26 12.41
N HIS A 59 -11.36 -7.32 13.06
CA HIS A 59 -10.86 -7.33 14.43
C HIS A 59 -9.43 -7.86 14.48
N ASN A 60 -8.68 -7.43 15.48
CA ASN A 60 -7.33 -7.90 15.81
C ASN A 60 -6.37 -8.01 14.60
N PRO A 61 -6.15 -6.92 13.83
CA PRO A 61 -5.15 -6.93 12.77
C PRO A 61 -3.75 -7.12 13.36
N ARG A 62 -3.04 -8.15 12.89
CA ARG A 62 -1.70 -8.53 13.31
C ARG A 62 -0.79 -8.70 12.11
N VAL A 63 0.37 -8.06 12.14
CA VAL A 63 1.41 -8.27 11.13
C VAL A 63 2.17 -9.56 11.47
N LEU A 64 2.11 -10.54 10.56
CA LEU A 64 2.87 -11.79 10.66
C LEU A 64 4.27 -11.64 10.07
N LYS A 65 4.36 -10.94 8.94
CA LYS A 65 5.64 -10.68 8.26
C LYS A 65 5.64 -9.26 7.74
N GLY A 66 6.43 -8.43 8.39
CA GLY A 66 6.65 -7.04 8.01
C GLY A 66 7.89 -6.88 7.15
N ILE A 67 7.94 -5.76 6.43
CA ILE A 67 9.16 -5.29 5.74
C ILE A 67 9.83 -4.13 6.49
N GLY A 68 9.18 -3.58 7.52
CA GLY A 68 9.70 -2.44 8.27
C GLY A 68 9.43 -1.10 7.59
N SER A 69 10.17 -0.07 8.02
CA SER A 69 10.14 1.29 7.47
C SER A 69 8.76 2.00 7.49
N GLY A 70 7.87 1.57 8.38
CA GLY A 70 6.52 2.14 8.54
C GLY A 70 5.46 1.50 7.64
N CYS A 71 5.81 0.54 6.78
CA CYS A 71 4.83 -0.18 5.95
C CYS A 71 3.89 -1.04 6.80
N ASP A 72 4.34 -1.50 7.97
CA ASP A 72 3.55 -2.33 8.89
C ASP A 72 2.38 -1.53 9.49
N GLU A 73 2.63 -0.29 9.90
CA GLU A 73 1.63 0.63 10.46
C GLU A 73 0.59 1.00 9.40
N GLU A 74 1.04 1.32 8.18
CA GLU A 74 0.14 1.62 7.06
C GLU A 74 -0.68 0.38 6.65
N ALA A 75 -0.10 -0.81 6.68
CA ALA A 75 -0.81 -2.05 6.42
C ALA A 75 -1.93 -2.29 7.44
N ILE A 76 -1.67 -2.11 8.74
CA ILE A 76 -2.68 -2.20 9.80
C ILE A 76 -3.80 -1.18 9.59
N ARG A 77 -3.43 0.08 9.24
CA ARG A 77 -4.39 1.15 8.98
C ARG A 77 -5.34 0.80 7.84
N VAL A 78 -4.81 0.33 6.71
CA VAL A 78 -5.61 -0.05 5.53
C VAL A 78 -6.51 -1.24 5.85
N VAL A 79 -5.99 -2.24 6.56
CA VAL A 79 -6.77 -3.42 6.94
C VAL A 79 -7.91 -3.07 7.89
N SER A 80 -7.69 -2.12 8.80
CA SER A 80 -8.73 -1.64 9.72
C SER A 80 -9.84 -0.83 9.01
N LEU A 81 -9.57 -0.30 7.82
CA LEU A 81 -10.57 0.43 7.00
C LEU A 81 -11.43 -0.51 6.15
N LEU A 82 -11.06 -1.78 6.04
CA LEU A 82 -11.79 -2.75 5.24
C LEU A 82 -13.17 -3.02 5.85
N ARG A 83 -14.17 -3.05 4.98
CA ARG A 83 -15.52 -3.51 5.32
C ARG A 83 -15.89 -4.68 4.42
N TYR A 84 -16.25 -5.78 5.05
CA TYR A 84 -16.70 -7.00 4.37
C TYR A 84 -18.24 -7.05 4.32
N GLU A 85 -18.77 -7.89 3.44
CA GLU A 85 -20.21 -8.15 3.39
C GLU A 85 -20.65 -8.94 4.62
N LYS A 86 -21.83 -8.58 5.14
CA LYS A 86 -22.45 -9.29 6.26
C LYS A 86 -22.87 -10.69 5.83
N VAL A 87 -22.56 -11.68 6.65
CA VAL A 87 -22.89 -13.07 6.35
C VAL A 87 -23.83 -13.64 7.40
N LYS A 88 -24.94 -14.22 6.95
CA LYS A 88 -25.89 -14.92 7.81
C LYS A 88 -25.59 -16.42 7.81
N ASN A 89 -25.13 -16.94 8.93
CA ASN A 89 -24.78 -18.36 9.11
C ASN A 89 -25.83 -19.10 9.96
N GLN A 90 -27.11 -19.04 9.57
CA GLN A 90 -28.21 -19.79 10.22
C GLN A 90 -28.24 -19.65 11.77
N GLY A 91 -27.91 -18.47 12.30
CA GLY A 91 -27.86 -18.20 13.74
C GLY A 91 -26.51 -18.44 14.42
N LEU A 92 -25.54 -19.02 13.72
CA LEU A 92 -24.17 -19.19 14.21
C LEU A 92 -23.37 -17.91 13.91
N ARG A 93 -22.79 -17.31 14.96
CA ARG A 93 -21.77 -16.27 14.80
C ARG A 93 -20.47 -16.92 14.39
N VAL A 94 -19.88 -16.46 13.28
CA VAL A 94 -18.65 -17.04 12.74
C VAL A 94 -17.61 -15.94 12.63
N LYS A 95 -16.47 -16.16 13.28
CA LYS A 95 -15.27 -15.36 13.10
C LYS A 95 -14.35 -16.08 12.13
N SER A 96 -13.92 -15.37 11.09
CA SER A 96 -13.04 -15.91 10.06
C SER A 96 -11.69 -15.23 10.12
N THR A 97 -10.66 -15.95 10.56
CA THR A 97 -9.27 -15.48 10.47
C THR A 97 -8.77 -15.62 9.05
N THR A 98 -8.33 -14.53 8.44
CA THR A 98 -7.78 -14.49 7.08
C THR A 98 -6.43 -13.80 7.07
N LYS A 99 -5.58 -14.24 6.14
CA LYS A 99 -4.26 -13.68 5.89
C LYS A 99 -4.26 -13.01 4.53
N THR A 100 -3.84 -11.75 4.48
CA THR A 100 -3.66 -11.01 3.25
C THR A 100 -2.21 -10.59 3.11
N ASN A 101 -1.68 -10.78 1.90
CA ASN A 101 -0.39 -10.25 1.51
C ASN A 101 -0.57 -8.90 0.82
N ILE A 102 0.02 -7.85 1.36
CA ILE A 102 -0.04 -6.48 0.86
C ILE A 102 1.28 -6.17 0.17
N HIS A 103 1.23 -5.93 -1.14
CA HIS A 103 2.42 -5.65 -1.94
C HIS A 103 2.72 -4.14 -1.94
N PHE A 104 3.84 -3.76 -1.33
CA PHE A 104 4.39 -2.41 -1.37
C PHE A 104 5.43 -2.34 -2.49
N LYS A 105 5.01 -1.80 -3.63
CA LYS A 105 5.89 -1.49 -4.74
C LYS A 105 6.33 -0.03 -4.63
N LEU A 106 7.64 0.22 -4.67
CA LEU A 106 8.13 1.57 -4.87
C LEU A 106 7.66 2.03 -6.26
N PRO A 107 7.06 3.22 -6.39
CA PRO A 107 7.03 3.84 -7.71
C PRO A 107 8.49 3.99 -8.13
N ALA A 108 8.87 3.38 -9.25
CA ALA A 108 10.20 3.57 -9.84
C ALA A 108 10.51 5.06 -9.79
N GLN A 109 11.69 5.42 -9.26
CA GLN A 109 12.18 6.79 -9.07
C GLN A 109 11.85 7.61 -10.32
N ILE A 110 10.72 8.30 -10.33
CA ILE A 110 10.50 9.38 -11.28
C ILE A 110 11.38 10.46 -10.72
N THR A 111 12.51 10.72 -11.37
CA THR A 111 13.27 11.95 -11.17
C THR A 111 12.28 13.09 -11.23
N TYR A 112 11.92 13.63 -10.08
CA TYR A 112 11.15 14.84 -10.02
C TYR A 112 12.12 15.93 -10.45
N ASN A 113 11.84 16.56 -11.59
CA ASN A 113 12.42 17.83 -11.94
C ASN A 113 11.80 18.82 -10.95
N ILE A 114 12.31 18.88 -9.73
CA ILE A 114 11.83 19.85 -8.74
C ILE A 114 12.35 21.20 -9.23
N THR A 115 11.61 21.86 -10.13
CA THR A 115 11.71 23.30 -10.27
C THR A 115 11.20 23.86 -8.96
N VAL A 116 12.14 24.23 -8.09
CA VAL A 116 11.85 24.99 -6.88
C VAL A 116 11.35 26.36 -7.35
N THR A 117 10.09 26.44 -7.76
CA THR A 117 9.39 27.71 -7.93
C THR A 117 8.89 28.09 -6.54
N SER A 118 9.86 28.43 -5.70
CA SER A 118 9.67 29.33 -4.58
C SER A 118 8.91 30.53 -5.13
N SER A 119 7.65 30.68 -4.74
CA SER A 119 6.79 31.76 -5.20
C SER A 119 7.29 33.09 -4.63
N LYS A 120 8.29 33.65 -5.30
CA LYS A 120 8.67 35.05 -5.20
C LYS A 120 9.04 35.54 -6.60
N LYS A 121 8.09 36.22 -7.26
CA LYS A 121 8.22 37.16 -8.40
C LYS A 121 9.39 36.94 -9.39
N GLU A 122 9.01 36.72 -10.66
CA GLU A 122 9.75 36.86 -11.94
C GLU A 122 10.77 38.04 -12.00
N PRO A 123 11.88 38.03 -12.81
CA PRO A 123 11.96 37.52 -14.19
C PRO A 123 13.19 36.74 -14.70
N GLU A 124 12.95 36.04 -15.82
CA GLU A 124 13.83 35.45 -16.87
C GLU A 124 15.02 36.35 -17.30
N PRO A 125 16.16 35.84 -17.88
CA PRO A 125 16.17 35.19 -19.21
C PRO A 125 17.31 34.13 -19.41
N PRO A 126 17.69 33.75 -20.64
CA PRO A 126 17.28 32.53 -21.34
C PRO A 126 18.42 31.51 -21.49
N GLN A 127 18.08 30.22 -21.51
CA GLN A 127 19.01 29.16 -21.89
C GLN A 127 19.34 29.24 -23.39
N ALA A 128 20.63 29.26 -23.71
CA ALA A 128 21.17 29.19 -25.07
C ALA A 128 22.38 28.21 -25.08
N PRO A 129 22.78 27.63 -26.22
CA PRO A 129 22.92 26.18 -26.41
C PRO A 129 24.37 25.66 -26.35
N GLN A 130 24.48 24.32 -26.30
CA GLN A 130 25.69 23.49 -26.33
C GLN A 130 26.81 23.98 -27.27
N LYS A 131 28.01 24.28 -26.74
CA LYS A 131 29.35 23.75 -27.14
C LYS A 131 30.52 24.52 -26.50
N THR A 132 31.66 23.82 -26.44
CA THR A 132 33.07 24.28 -26.36
C THR A 132 33.68 24.77 -25.03
N GLU A 133 34.72 24.03 -24.64
CA GLU A 133 35.88 24.28 -23.77
C GLU A 133 36.24 25.76 -23.57
N ILE A 134 36.44 26.22 -22.31
CA ILE A 134 37.64 26.95 -21.84
C ILE A 134 37.81 26.73 -20.31
N THR A 135 39.05 26.37 -19.94
CA THR A 135 39.74 26.55 -18.64
C THR A 135 39.39 27.89 -17.95
N TYR A 136 39.41 28.06 -16.62
CA TYR A 136 40.54 28.50 -15.81
C TYR A 136 40.13 28.43 -14.32
N GLY A 137 41.03 28.00 -13.45
CA GLY A 137 40.88 28.16 -11.99
C GLY A 137 41.50 29.46 -11.50
N TYR A 138 41.00 30.00 -10.39
CA TYR A 138 41.72 30.98 -9.57
C TYR A 138 41.38 30.78 -8.08
N THR A 139 42.41 30.95 -7.26
CA THR A 139 42.42 31.01 -5.80
C THR A 139 41.93 32.38 -5.31
N ILE A 140 41.54 32.50 -4.04
CA ILE A 140 42.02 33.55 -3.10
C ILE A 140 41.43 33.34 -1.70
N THR A 141 42.33 33.43 -0.74
CA THR A 141 42.25 33.40 0.73
C THR A 141 41.69 34.67 1.34
N PHE A 142 41.11 34.60 2.55
CA PHE A 142 41.31 35.58 3.63
C PHE A 142 41.29 34.86 4.97
#